data_AF-A0A9X3HR71-F1
#
_entry.id   AF-A0A9X3HR71-F1
#
_cell.length_a   1.000
_cell.length_b   1.000
_cell.length_c   1.000
_cell.angle_alpha   90.00
_cell.angle_beta   90.00
_cell.angle_gamma   90.00
#
_symmetry.space_group_name_H-M   'P 1'
#
loop_
_entity.id
_entity.type
_entity.pdbx_description
1 polymer ?
#
loop_
_entity_poly.entity_id
_entity_poly.type
_entity_poly.pdbx_seq_one_letter_code
_entity_poly.pdbx_strand_id
1 'polypeptide(L)'
;MKILYFDTPSLFYSQQYIRSDKSILQAYEDWRCGSPVNLLKVVTPDLAGVERFRRAAIEAGFKLYPLGTRYTRTLFIESGLFAEEDLAPDVMLRIRMDDSDPVRRMIAHAHALNASWYVCGDSDVELLEVYPDRYLTSAFGSGVTSDLISKVRALSTVY
;
A
#
# COMPACT_ATOMS: atom_id res chain seq x y z
N MET A 1 1.13 -0.40 -18.47
CA MET A 1 0.72 0.48 -17.35
C MET A 1 1.76 0.44 -16.25
N LYS A 2 1.73 1.39 -15.30
CA LYS A 2 2.60 1.40 -14.12
C LYS A 2 1.74 1.19 -12.86
N ILE A 3 2.17 0.32 -11.96
CA ILE A 3 1.48 0.05 -10.70
C ILE A 3 2.42 0.34 -9.53
N LEU A 4 1.93 1.10 -8.56
CA LEU A 4 2.59 1.31 -7.29
C LEU A 4 1.86 0.51 -6.22
N TYR A 5 2.50 -0.56 -5.77
CA TYR A 5 1.98 -1.40 -4.70
C TYR A 5 2.29 -0.78 -3.35
N PHE A 6 1.38 -0.93 -2.39
CA PHE A 6 1.55 -0.32 -1.08
C PHE A 6 1.15 -1.26 0.06
N ASP A 7 2.00 -1.31 1.08
CA ASP A 7 1.65 -1.92 2.36
C ASP A 7 0.78 -0.95 3.18
N THR A 8 -0.46 -1.36 3.43
CA THR A 8 -1.47 -0.49 4.05
C THR A 8 -1.17 -0.20 5.53
N PRO A 9 -0.87 -1.20 6.38
CA PRO A 9 -0.55 -0.95 7.79
C PRO A 9 0.59 0.04 7.97
N SER A 10 1.72 -0.14 7.28
CA SER A 10 2.88 0.74 7.45
C SER A 10 2.62 2.16 6.95
N LEU A 11 2.01 2.30 5.77
CA LEU A 11 1.83 3.64 5.18
C LEU A 11 0.72 4.44 5.85
N PHE A 12 -0.40 3.80 6.21
CA PHE A 12 -1.62 4.52 6.61
C PHE A 12 -1.72 4.68 8.13
N TYR A 13 -0.93 3.92 8.88
CA TYR A 13 -0.93 3.90 10.35
C TYR A 13 0.49 4.01 10.89
N SER A 14 1.15 5.15 10.60
CA SER A 14 2.47 5.43 11.17
C SER A 14 2.43 5.43 12.69
N GLN A 15 3.54 5.09 13.33
CA GLN A 15 3.63 5.10 14.79
C GLN A 15 3.34 6.49 15.36
N GLN A 16 3.76 7.54 14.64
CA GLN A 16 3.47 8.92 15.01
C GLN A 16 1.98 9.21 14.90
N TYR A 17 1.32 8.77 13.83
CA TYR A 17 -0.12 8.98 13.64
C TYR A 17 -0.94 8.23 14.71
N ILE A 18 -0.65 6.96 14.95
CA ILE A 18 -1.36 6.16 15.96
C ILE A 18 -1.27 6.83 17.34
N ARG A 19 -0.11 7.39 17.69
CA ARG A 19 0.12 8.07 18.98
C ARG A 19 -0.38 9.52 19.02
N SER A 20 -0.82 10.08 17.90
CA SER A 20 -1.24 11.48 17.82
C SER A 20 -2.57 11.74 18.52
N ASP A 21 -3.43 10.72 18.60
CA ASP A 21 -4.75 10.78 19.22
C ASP A 21 -4.99 9.56 20.10
N LYS A 22 -5.49 9.78 21.33
CA LYS A 22 -5.73 8.70 22.29
C LYS A 22 -6.81 7.71 21.83
N SER A 23 -7.83 8.18 21.12
CA SER A 23 -8.89 7.34 20.60
C SER A 23 -8.39 6.43 19.47
N ILE A 24 -7.53 6.95 18.59
CA ILE A 24 -6.87 6.18 17.53
C ILE A 24 -5.96 5.13 18.15
N LEU A 25 -5.14 5.51 19.13
CA LEU A 25 -4.27 4.58 19.85
C LEU A 25 -5.08 3.45 20.48
N GLN A 26 -6.16 3.77 21.21
CA GLN A 26 -6.98 2.77 21.86
C GLN A 26 -7.63 1.82 20.84
N ALA A 27 -8.24 2.35 19.77
CA ALA A 27 -8.86 1.54 18.74
C ALA A 27 -7.84 0.63 18.02
N TYR A 28 -6.61 1.13 17.81
CA TYR A 28 -5.52 0.34 17.25
C TYR A 28 -5.09 -0.80 18.18
N GLU A 29 -4.93 -0.54 19.48
CA GLU A 29 -4.56 -1.57 20.46
C GLU A 29 -5.68 -2.61 20.64
N ASP A 30 -6.94 -2.19 20.64
CA ASP A 30 -8.10 -3.09 20.68
C ASP A 30 -8.14 -4.00 19.45
N TRP A 31 -7.86 -3.43 18.27
CA TRP A 31 -7.75 -4.20 17.03
C TRP A 31 -6.58 -5.20 17.11
N ARG A 32 -5.42 -4.75 17.58
CA ARG A 32 -4.20 -5.55 17.72
C ARG A 32 -4.37 -6.72 18.69
N CYS A 33 -5.24 -6.60 19.68
CA CYS A 33 -5.59 -7.65 20.65
C CYS A 33 -6.43 -8.82 20.07
N GLY A 34 -6.51 -8.96 18.74
CA GLY A 34 -7.09 -10.13 18.08
C GLY A 34 -8.41 -9.90 17.37
N SER A 35 -8.71 -8.64 16.98
CA SER A 35 -9.90 -8.37 16.19
C SER A 35 -9.85 -9.09 14.84
N PRO A 36 -10.91 -9.83 14.45
CA PRO A 36 -10.98 -10.46 13.14
C PRO A 36 -11.30 -9.47 12.01
N VAL A 37 -11.64 -8.22 12.36
CA VAL A 37 -12.06 -7.18 11.43
C VAL A 37 -10.83 -6.53 10.79
N ASN A 38 -10.92 -6.14 9.52
CA ASN A 38 -9.84 -5.39 8.86
C ASN A 38 -9.64 -4.02 9.55
N LEU A 39 -8.37 -3.65 9.76
CA LEU A 39 -7.97 -2.40 10.41
C LEU A 39 -8.68 -1.15 9.85
N LEU A 40 -8.82 -1.04 8.52
CA LEU A 40 -9.48 0.09 7.85
C LEU A 40 -10.95 0.28 8.24
N LYS A 41 -11.60 -0.76 8.76
CA LYS A 41 -13.01 -0.68 9.19
C LYS A 41 -13.17 -0.23 10.64
N VAL A 42 -12.10 -0.26 11.43
CA VAL A 42 -12.16 -0.03 12.89
C VAL A 42 -11.29 1.13 13.36
N VAL A 43 -10.25 1.48 12.59
CA VAL A 43 -9.39 2.63 12.88
C VAL A 43 -9.36 3.51 11.65
N THR A 44 -9.58 4.82 11.84
CA THR A 44 -9.42 5.80 10.76
C THR A 44 -7.94 5.89 10.38
N PRO A 45 -7.57 5.80 9.09
CA PRO A 45 -6.18 5.97 8.64
C PRO A 45 -5.77 7.45 8.60
N ASP A 46 -4.46 7.70 8.49
CA ASP A 46 -3.93 9.05 8.22
C ASP A 46 -4.38 9.55 6.83
N LEU A 47 -5.57 10.16 6.77
CA LEU A 47 -6.17 10.64 5.52
C LEU A 47 -5.28 11.67 4.81
N ALA A 48 -4.56 12.51 5.55
CA ALA A 48 -3.65 13.50 4.97
C ALA A 48 -2.40 12.83 4.37
N GLY A 49 -1.87 11.79 5.02
CA GLY A 49 -0.84 10.93 4.46
C GLY A 49 -1.30 10.21 3.19
N VAL A 50 -2.45 9.55 3.26
CA VAL A 50 -3.06 8.80 2.15
C VAL A 50 -3.27 9.70 0.92
N GLU A 51 -3.86 10.89 1.10
CA GLU A 51 -4.10 11.80 -0.02
C GLU A 51 -2.81 12.31 -0.67
N ARG A 52 -1.79 12.62 0.14
CA ARG A 52 -0.47 13.01 -0.39
C ARG A 52 0.16 11.89 -1.21
N PHE A 53 0.07 10.66 -0.71
CA PHE A 53 0.56 9.47 -1.41
C PHE A 53 -0.19 9.23 -2.72
N ARG A 54 -1.53 9.28 -2.66
CA ARG A 54 -2.42 9.15 -3.82
C ARG A 54 -2.01 10.10 -4.92
N ARG A 55 -2.01 11.40 -4.60
CA ARG A 55 -1.71 12.45 -5.57
C ARG A 55 -0.33 12.27 -6.19
N ALA A 56 0.69 11.97 -5.39
CA ALA A 56 2.04 11.74 -5.91
C ALA A 56 2.12 10.54 -6.87
N ALA A 57 1.41 9.45 -6.57
CA ALA A 57 1.35 8.28 -7.43
C ALA A 57 0.67 8.60 -8.77
N ILE A 58 -0.50 9.26 -8.73
CA ILE A 58 -1.24 9.64 -9.93
C ILE A 58 -0.44 10.64 -10.78
N GLU A 59 0.18 11.66 -10.16
CA GLU A 59 1.07 12.62 -10.84
C GLU A 59 2.24 11.91 -11.55
N ALA A 60 2.77 10.83 -10.98
CA ALA A 60 3.85 10.03 -11.57
C ALA A 60 3.35 8.94 -12.58
N GLY A 61 2.06 8.94 -12.89
CA GLY A 61 1.44 8.05 -13.86
C GLY A 61 1.20 6.62 -13.36
N PHE A 62 1.11 6.42 -12.05
CA PHE A 62 0.82 5.13 -11.45
C PHE A 62 -0.68 4.90 -11.25
N LYS A 63 -1.09 3.64 -11.36
CA LYS A 63 -2.25 3.10 -10.64
C LYS A 63 -1.77 2.56 -9.30
N LEU A 64 -2.62 2.61 -8.28
CA LEU A 64 -2.34 2.11 -6.94
C LEU A 64 -2.89 0.69 -6.77
N TYR A 65 -2.23 -0.17 -5.98
CA TYR A 65 -2.81 -1.45 -5.61
C TYR A 65 -2.31 -1.93 -4.24
N PRO A 66 -3.19 -2.39 -3.33
CA PRO A 66 -2.77 -2.80 -1.99
C PRO A 66 -1.99 -4.11 -2.01
N LEU A 67 -1.08 -4.25 -1.04
CA LEU A 67 -0.44 -5.53 -0.73
C LEU A 67 -1.27 -6.39 0.21
N GLY A 68 -1.04 -7.70 0.09
CA GLY A 68 -1.64 -8.70 0.96
C GLY A 68 -3.07 -9.08 0.56
N THR A 69 -3.60 -10.11 1.22
CA THR A 69 -4.91 -10.67 0.90
C THR A 69 -6.05 -10.04 1.71
N ARG A 70 -5.71 -9.32 2.79
CA ARG A 70 -6.70 -8.69 3.69
C ARG A 70 -7.18 -7.33 3.17
N TYR A 71 -6.43 -6.71 2.27
CA TYR A 71 -6.68 -5.38 1.73
C TYR A 71 -7.03 -5.51 0.25
N THR A 72 -8.32 -5.60 -0.08
CA THR A 72 -8.80 -5.76 -1.46
C THR A 72 -9.02 -4.41 -2.12
N ARG A 73 -8.94 -4.35 -3.45
CA ARG A 73 -9.32 -3.15 -4.24
C ARG A 73 -10.68 -2.60 -3.83
N THR A 74 -11.68 -3.49 -3.75
CA THR A 74 -13.05 -3.15 -3.35
C THR A 74 -13.11 -2.49 -1.97
N LEU A 75 -12.33 -2.97 -1.00
CA LEU A 75 -12.31 -2.39 0.34
C LEU A 75 -11.93 -0.91 0.33
N PHE A 76 -10.96 -0.51 -0.50
CA PHE A 76 -10.55 0.89 -0.59
C PHE A 76 -11.60 1.77 -1.26
N ILE A 77 -12.24 1.27 -2.32
CA ILE A 77 -13.33 1.98 -3.02
C ILE A 77 -14.50 2.18 -2.06
N GLU A 78 -14.94 1.14 -1.38
CA GLU A 78 -16.04 1.21 -0.39
C GLU A 78 -15.73 2.13 0.78
N SER A 79 -14.47 2.21 1.20
CA SER A 79 -14.02 3.14 2.26
C SER A 79 -13.90 4.60 1.81
N GLY A 80 -14.05 4.88 0.50
CA GLY A 80 -13.88 6.22 -0.06
C GLY A 80 -12.45 6.75 -0.05
N LEU A 81 -11.45 5.90 0.20
CA LEU A 81 -10.03 6.31 0.24
C LEU A 81 -9.44 6.50 -1.15
N PHE A 82 -9.92 5.76 -2.14
CA PHE A 82 -9.47 5.83 -3.52
C PHE A 82 -10.66 5.79 -4.48
N ALA A 83 -10.57 6.57 -5.55
CA ALA A 83 -11.49 6.45 -6.68
C ALA A 83 -11.18 5.16 -7.46
N GLU A 84 -12.17 4.65 -8.20
CA GLU A 84 -12.02 3.38 -8.92
C GLU A 84 -10.89 3.45 -9.96
N GLU A 85 -10.77 4.60 -10.63
CA GLU A 85 -9.74 4.92 -11.59
C GLU A 85 -8.36 5.09 -10.96
N ASP A 86 -8.22 5.36 -9.68
CA ASP A 86 -6.90 5.46 -9.04
C ASP A 86 -6.26 4.08 -8.84
N LEU A 87 -7.07 3.01 -8.86
CA LEU A 87 -6.65 1.65 -8.55
C LEU A 87 -6.41 0.80 -9.80
N ALA A 88 -5.41 -0.08 -9.72
CA ALA A 88 -5.25 -1.14 -10.72
C ALA A 88 -6.42 -2.14 -10.61
N PRO A 89 -6.85 -2.77 -11.72
CA PRO A 89 -7.95 -3.72 -11.71
C PRO A 89 -7.53 -5.04 -11.04
N ASP A 90 -8.50 -5.74 -10.43
CA ASP A 90 -8.28 -7.11 -9.97
C ASP A 90 -8.14 -8.07 -11.17
N VAL A 91 -7.25 -9.07 -11.04
CA VAL A 91 -7.08 -10.13 -12.04
C VAL A 91 -6.94 -11.50 -11.39
N MET A 92 -7.38 -12.54 -12.12
CA MET A 92 -7.23 -13.92 -11.67
C MET A 92 -5.75 -14.33 -11.71
N LEU A 93 -5.17 -14.56 -10.52
CA LEU A 93 -3.78 -14.98 -10.39
C LEU A 93 -3.63 -16.48 -10.59
N ARG A 94 -2.70 -16.88 -11.46
CA ARG A 94 -2.29 -18.29 -11.63
C ARG A 94 -1.19 -18.65 -10.62
N ILE A 95 -1.55 -18.66 -9.34
CA ILE A 95 -0.67 -19.04 -8.23
C ILE A 95 -1.16 -20.35 -7.61
N ARG A 96 -0.29 -21.05 -6.87
CA ARG A 96 -0.69 -22.28 -6.17
C ARG A 96 -1.79 -21.97 -5.16
N MET A 97 -2.71 -22.91 -4.96
CA MET A 97 -3.61 -22.88 -3.79
C MET A 97 -2.75 -22.71 -2.54
N ASP A 98 -3.19 -21.81 -1.65
CA ASP A 98 -2.54 -21.42 -0.39
C ASP A 98 -1.29 -20.52 -0.49
N ASP A 99 -0.91 -20.05 -1.70
CA ASP A 99 0.12 -19.01 -1.80
C ASP A 99 -0.45 -17.65 -1.37
N SER A 100 -0.18 -17.31 -0.11
CA SER A 100 -0.59 -16.08 0.56
C SER A 100 0.53 -15.04 0.66
N ASP A 101 1.71 -15.34 0.10
CA ASP A 101 2.85 -14.43 0.13
C ASP A 101 2.51 -13.14 -0.64
N PRO A 102 2.52 -11.97 0.02
CA PRO A 102 2.11 -10.71 -0.61
C PRO A 102 2.97 -10.33 -1.84
N VAL A 103 4.27 -10.63 -1.81
CA VAL A 103 5.22 -10.26 -2.88
C VAL A 103 5.04 -11.15 -4.09
N ARG A 104 4.91 -12.46 -3.91
CA ARG A 104 4.67 -13.38 -5.03
C ARG A 104 3.36 -13.05 -5.73
N ARG A 105 2.32 -12.75 -4.94
CA ARG A 105 1.02 -12.32 -5.48
C ARG A 105 1.13 -11.01 -6.23
N MET A 106 1.84 -10.03 -5.68
CA MET A 106 2.15 -8.76 -6.35
C MET A 106 2.86 -8.99 -7.70
N ILE A 107 3.90 -9.81 -7.73
CA ILE A 107 4.67 -10.10 -8.96
C ILE A 107 3.76 -10.80 -9.99
N ALA A 108 2.98 -11.79 -9.57
CA ALA A 108 2.02 -12.47 -10.44
C ALA A 108 0.95 -11.50 -10.98
N HIS A 109 0.46 -10.59 -10.15
CA HIS A 109 -0.52 -9.55 -10.52
C HIS A 109 0.06 -8.57 -11.54
N ALA A 110 1.25 -8.05 -11.29
CA ALA A 110 1.95 -7.16 -12.21
C ALA A 110 2.21 -7.84 -13.56
N HIS A 111 2.63 -9.11 -13.53
CA HIS A 111 2.88 -9.90 -14.74
C HIS A 111 1.59 -10.13 -15.53
N ALA A 112 0.48 -10.51 -14.88
CA ALA A 112 -0.82 -10.70 -15.53
C ALA A 112 -1.34 -9.44 -16.23
N LEU A 113 -0.98 -8.26 -15.73
CA LEU A 113 -1.34 -6.96 -16.32
C LEU A 113 -0.29 -6.39 -17.28
N ASN A 114 0.80 -7.11 -17.54
CA ASN A 114 1.96 -6.61 -18.29
C ASN A 114 2.40 -5.21 -17.79
N ALA A 115 2.48 -5.05 -16.48
CA ALA A 115 2.70 -3.79 -15.81
C ALA A 115 4.15 -3.63 -15.31
N SER A 116 4.69 -2.42 -15.45
CA SER A 116 5.84 -2.02 -14.65
C SER A 116 5.40 -1.80 -13.22
N TRP A 117 6.17 -2.26 -12.25
CA TRP A 117 5.78 -2.21 -10.85
C TRP A 117 6.89 -1.68 -9.95
N TYR A 118 6.44 -1.02 -8.89
CA TYR A 118 7.21 -0.57 -7.74
C TYR A 118 6.38 -0.84 -6.48
N VAL A 119 7.04 -0.89 -5.33
CA VAL A 119 6.39 -1.19 -4.05
C VAL A 119 6.84 -0.24 -2.95
N CYS A 120 5.93 0.15 -2.07
CA CYS A 120 6.14 1.06 -0.95
C CYS A 120 5.64 0.46 0.37
N GLY A 121 6.24 0.91 1.47
CA GLY A 121 5.86 0.55 2.84
C GLY A 121 6.86 -0.42 3.48
N ASP A 122 6.57 -0.89 4.68
CA ASP A 122 7.49 -1.70 5.49
C ASP A 122 7.32 -3.20 5.23
N SER A 123 7.32 -3.59 3.96
CA SER A 123 7.26 -5.00 3.58
C SER A 123 8.61 -5.66 3.87
N ASP A 124 8.67 -6.43 4.95
CA ASP A 124 9.84 -7.23 5.33
C ASP A 124 9.86 -8.52 4.53
N VAL A 125 10.57 -8.51 3.39
CA VAL A 125 10.54 -9.63 2.45
C VAL A 125 11.85 -9.69 1.69
N GLU A 126 12.66 -10.68 2.03
CA GLU A 126 13.92 -11.07 1.36
C GLU A 126 13.75 -11.17 -0.17
N LEU A 127 12.53 -11.49 -0.65
CA LEU A 127 12.21 -11.54 -2.07
C LEU A 127 12.33 -10.19 -2.79
N LEU A 128 12.21 -9.06 -2.08
CA LEU A 128 12.41 -7.72 -2.65
C LEU A 128 13.89 -7.33 -2.73
N GLU A 129 14.79 -8.01 -2.02
CA GLU A 129 16.24 -7.75 -2.11
C GLU A 129 16.79 -8.01 -3.51
N VAL A 130 16.15 -8.91 -4.26
CA VAL A 130 16.48 -9.20 -5.66
C VAL A 130 16.09 -8.03 -6.60
N TYR A 131 15.25 -7.10 -6.12
CA TYR A 131 14.73 -5.98 -6.90
C TYR A 131 14.94 -4.63 -6.18
N PRO A 132 16.19 -4.23 -5.87
CA PRO A 132 16.48 -3.07 -5.04
C PRO A 132 15.93 -1.76 -5.63
N ASP A 133 15.94 -1.61 -6.96
CA ASP A 133 15.46 -0.40 -7.64
C ASP A 133 13.92 -0.32 -7.73
N ARG A 134 13.20 -1.37 -7.32
CA ARG A 134 11.72 -1.41 -7.35
C ARG A 134 11.10 -1.17 -5.98
N TYR A 135 11.89 -1.21 -4.92
CA TYR A 135 11.42 -1.03 -3.55
C TYR A 135 11.70 0.38 -3.05
N LEU A 136 10.64 1.15 -2.85
CA LEU A 136 10.72 2.51 -2.32
C LEU A 136 10.59 2.48 -0.80
N THR A 137 11.73 2.34 -0.14
CA THR A 137 11.80 2.26 1.33
C THR A 137 11.65 3.63 1.98
N SER A 138 11.08 3.63 3.19
CA SER A 138 11.11 4.75 4.13
C SER A 138 11.53 4.23 5.51
N ALA A 139 11.78 5.12 6.47
CA ALA A 139 12.09 4.67 7.83
C ALA A 139 10.89 3.90 8.42
N PHE A 140 11.16 2.73 9.00
CA PHE A 140 10.15 1.82 9.54
C PHE A 140 9.14 2.55 10.46
N GLY A 141 7.85 2.35 10.21
CA GLY A 141 6.75 2.91 10.98
C GLY A 141 6.54 4.42 10.77
N SER A 142 7.21 5.04 9.80
CA SER A 142 7.08 6.49 9.53
C SER A 142 5.92 6.85 8.61
N GLY A 143 5.27 5.85 8.01
CA GLY A 143 4.18 6.04 7.07
C GLY A 143 4.54 6.86 5.83
N VAL A 144 3.61 7.68 5.35
CA VAL A 144 3.83 8.52 4.17
C VAL A 144 4.70 9.73 4.50
N THR A 145 6.00 9.59 4.28
CA THR A 145 6.99 10.66 4.48
C THR A 145 7.23 11.49 3.22
N SER A 146 7.74 12.72 3.37
CA SER A 146 8.14 13.55 2.23
C SER A 146 9.23 12.92 1.37
N ASP A 147 10.13 12.14 1.97
CA ASP A 147 11.15 11.37 1.24
C ASP A 147 10.53 10.32 0.33
N LEU A 148 9.58 9.53 0.85
CA LEU A 148 8.84 8.55 0.04
C LEU A 148 8.11 9.21 -1.13
N ILE A 149 7.44 10.35 -0.89
CA ILE A 149 6.77 11.12 -1.93
C ILE A 149 7.75 11.58 -3.01
N SER A 150 8.93 12.08 -2.63
CA SER A 150 9.97 12.49 -3.58
C SER A 150 10.45 11.32 -4.44
N LYS A 151 10.65 10.14 -3.83
CA LYS A 151 11.02 8.92 -4.55
C LYS A 151 9.95 8.51 -5.56
N VAL A 152 8.67 8.52 -5.18
CA VAL A 152 7.56 8.21 -6.09
C VAL A 152 7.53 9.17 -7.26
N ARG A 153 7.69 10.47 -7.00
CA ARG A 153 7.71 11.51 -8.05
C ARG A 153 8.92 11.41 -8.98
N ALA A 154 10.08 11.02 -8.47
CA ALA A 154 11.27 10.81 -9.30
C ALA A 154 11.09 9.70 -10.35
N LEU A 155 10.11 8.81 -10.16
CA LEU A 155 9.74 7.78 -11.12
C LEU A 155 8.76 8.29 -12.19
N SER A 156 8.38 9.56 -12.20
CA SER A 156 7.56 10.14 -13.28
C SER A 156 8.31 9.98 -14.60
N THR A 157 7.64 9.42 -15.61
CA THR A 157 8.23 9.38 -16.96
C THR A 157 8.12 10.79 -17.52
N VAL A 158 9.25 11.48 -17.70
CA VAL A 158 9.30 12.72 -18.48
C VAL A 158 8.96 12.33 -19.92
N TYR A 159 7.78 12.71 -20.39
CA TYR A 159 7.42 12.69 -21.80
C TYR A 159 7.67 14.06 -22.40
#